data_AF-A0A5K0ZZT4-F1
#
_entry.id   AF-A0A5K0ZZT4-F1
#
_cell.length_a   1.000
_cell.length_b   1.000
_cell.length_c   1.000
_cell.angle_alpha   90.00
_cell.angle_beta   90.00
_cell.angle_gamma   90.00
#
_symmetry.space_group_name_H-M   'P 1'
#
loop_
_entity.id
_entity.type
_entity.pdbx_description
1 polymer ?
#
loop_
_entity_poly.entity_id
_entity_poly.type
_entity_poly.pdbx_seq_one_letter_code
_entity_poly.pdbx_strand_id
1 'polypeptide(L)'
;KIFLQKKNNFEGLIPQTLSHCQSLQVLSAQDNQFYGSIPKFLGSLSEFKYLNIRGNRLTGTIPVVLSNLTKLEWFILGHNEIHGNIPPELGGLTHLKAFSVQMNNITSKLPESLFNLSALQILSFQFNQLTGHLPKDAGRFLPNLQGLYMGINNFDGPLPASLSNATRLQLLTTEGNKFSGPIPLELGSLSQLRYLYLWGNMLTNVHGSRELSILTSFTKCRMLEKINLSQNLLKGILPASIGNLTTTLWGLSLSSNQIEGPIPLALANLSKLTLLILRFNKIKGPIPPNIGSMNRLQVLTLSGNDLEGSIPNSLYQLVHMVKLYLDMNALSGPISTSINNLTYLQNLHLNSNSFSSAIPPALCELKNLIWLYLQDNFFTGQLPLEVGNLVVVDKMDISMNQLTGELPVSLSRLQMLEYLNLSKNSFDGHIPEKLDSMVNIQTIDLSHNKLSGEIPKSLENLRQLQILNLSFNQLEGKVPSGGNFASLSTESFVGNDALCGAPKFHLPACLDKKANRTTKVVVGCAIGGPALLLVVCILLVVLDNRKRGMKETDE
;
A
#
# COMPACT_ATOMS: atom_id res chain seq x y z
N LYS A 1 39.97 16.09 -23.96
CA LYS A 1 38.72 15.64 -23.28
C LYS A 1 38.49 14.19 -23.65
N ILE A 2 38.09 13.32 -22.73
CA ILE A 2 37.77 11.91 -22.99
C ILE A 2 36.33 11.67 -22.60
N PHE A 3 35.55 11.17 -23.55
CA PHE A 3 34.17 10.74 -23.34
C PHE A 3 34.07 9.29 -23.82
N LEU A 4 33.94 8.36 -22.89
CA LEU A 4 33.54 7.00 -23.19
C LEU A 4 32.00 7.00 -23.22
N GLN A 5 31.41 6.59 -24.34
CA GLN A 5 29.94 6.60 -24.44
C GLN A 5 29.33 5.69 -23.36
N LYS A 6 28.10 6.06 -22.96
CA LYS A 6 27.31 5.37 -21.95
C LYS A 6 26.99 3.94 -22.43
N LYS A 7 27.06 2.93 -21.55
CA LYS A 7 26.68 1.53 -21.85
C LYS A 7 27.53 0.83 -22.92
N ASN A 8 28.81 1.16 -23.02
CA ASN A 8 29.72 0.47 -23.94
C ASN A 8 30.29 -0.85 -23.40
N ASN A 9 29.93 -1.24 -22.17
CA ASN A 9 30.47 -2.43 -21.49
C ASN A 9 32.00 -2.45 -21.39
N PHE A 10 32.67 -1.29 -21.37
CA PHE A 10 34.11 -1.24 -21.14
C PHE A 10 34.46 -1.81 -19.77
N GLU A 11 35.44 -2.71 -19.73
CA GLU A 11 35.91 -3.39 -18.52
C GLU A 11 37.39 -3.12 -18.26
N GLY A 12 37.88 -3.58 -17.11
CA GLY A 12 39.28 -3.41 -16.70
C GLY A 12 39.48 -2.26 -15.71
N LEU A 13 40.76 -1.95 -15.48
CA LEU A 13 41.17 -0.80 -14.66
C LEU A 13 41.12 0.48 -15.50
N ILE A 14 40.90 1.63 -14.84
CA ILE A 14 41.14 2.92 -15.47
C ILE A 14 42.64 3.02 -15.83
N PRO A 15 43.02 3.21 -17.11
CA PRO A 15 44.41 3.03 -17.53
C PRO A 15 45.38 4.05 -16.93
N GLN A 16 46.48 3.56 -16.36
CA GLN A 16 47.58 4.39 -15.83
C GLN A 16 48.17 5.32 -16.91
N THR A 17 48.11 4.92 -18.19
CA THR A 17 48.64 5.70 -19.32
C THR A 17 48.00 7.09 -19.45
N LEU A 18 46.79 7.30 -18.90
CA LEU A 18 46.13 8.61 -18.83
C LEU A 18 46.94 9.65 -18.03
N SER A 19 47.90 9.24 -17.20
CA SER A 19 48.80 10.16 -16.50
C SER A 19 49.65 11.03 -17.44
N HIS A 20 49.83 10.61 -18.70
CA HIS A 20 50.58 11.38 -19.70
C HIS A 20 49.73 12.47 -20.36
N CYS A 21 48.40 12.46 -20.17
CA CYS A 21 47.48 13.41 -20.77
C CYS A 21 47.37 14.70 -19.94
N GLN A 22 48.46 15.46 -19.80
CA GLN A 22 48.53 16.63 -18.91
C GLN A 22 47.51 17.75 -19.23
N SER A 23 47.06 17.85 -20.49
CA SER A 23 46.00 18.79 -20.91
C SER A 23 44.58 18.22 -20.77
N LEU A 24 44.40 17.07 -20.11
CA LEU A 24 43.09 16.45 -19.95
C LEU A 24 42.21 17.30 -19.02
N GLN A 25 41.07 17.74 -19.53
CA GLN A 25 40.10 18.53 -18.76
C GLN A 25 38.86 17.72 -18.32
N VAL A 26 38.55 16.64 -19.03
CA VAL A 26 37.29 15.90 -18.87
C VAL A 26 37.59 14.42 -19.00
N LEU A 27 37.16 13.64 -18.01
CA LEU A 27 36.99 12.19 -18.10
C LEU A 27 35.55 11.85 -17.77
N SER A 28 34.82 11.38 -18.76
CA SER A 28 33.49 10.80 -18.57
C SER A 28 33.52 9.34 -19.00
N ALA A 29 33.33 8.43 -18.05
CA ALA A 29 33.34 6.98 -18.22
C ALA A 29 32.14 6.32 -17.52
N GLN A 30 31.00 7.00 -17.52
CA GLN A 30 29.82 6.56 -16.79
C GLN A 30 29.15 5.31 -17.39
N ASP A 31 28.48 4.52 -16.55
CA ASP A 31 27.67 3.36 -16.92
C ASP A 31 28.44 2.34 -17.78
N ASN A 32 29.56 1.84 -17.24
CA ASN A 32 30.42 0.80 -17.82
C ASN A 32 30.72 -0.29 -16.76
N GLN A 33 31.78 -1.08 -16.94
CA GLN A 33 32.18 -2.19 -16.06
C GLN A 33 33.60 -2.01 -15.51
N PHE A 34 34.09 -0.77 -15.40
CA PHE A 34 35.41 -0.51 -14.82
C PHE A 34 35.45 -0.95 -13.35
N TYR A 35 36.54 -1.59 -12.95
CA TYR A 35 36.74 -2.08 -11.57
C TYR A 35 38.08 -1.63 -10.99
N GLY A 36 38.33 -1.99 -9.74
CA GLY A 36 39.52 -1.58 -8.99
C GLY A 36 39.37 -0.19 -8.37
N SER A 37 40.47 0.35 -7.85
CA SER A 37 40.45 1.62 -7.13
C SER A 37 40.52 2.84 -8.06
N ILE A 38 40.04 3.98 -7.55
CA ILE A 38 40.19 5.27 -8.24
C ILE A 38 41.69 5.57 -8.35
N PRO A 39 42.24 5.74 -9.56
CA PRO A 39 43.69 5.89 -9.71
C PRO A 39 44.22 7.19 -9.10
N LYS A 40 45.25 7.08 -8.27
CA LYS A 40 45.89 8.23 -7.61
C LYS A 40 46.51 9.22 -8.61
N PHE A 41 46.94 8.76 -9.79
CA PHE A 41 47.53 9.62 -10.81
C PHE A 41 46.57 10.69 -11.31
N LEU A 42 45.25 10.50 -11.17
CA LEU A 42 44.28 11.52 -11.57
C LEU A 42 44.54 12.86 -10.87
N GLY A 43 45.09 12.83 -9.65
CA GLY A 43 45.47 14.03 -8.89
C GLY A 43 46.62 14.84 -9.49
N SER A 44 47.37 14.32 -10.47
CA SER A 44 48.44 15.08 -11.15
C SER A 44 47.96 15.86 -12.38
N LEU A 45 46.69 15.71 -12.79
CA LEU A 45 46.15 16.34 -13.99
C LEU A 45 45.61 17.74 -13.68
N SER A 46 46.50 18.73 -13.61
CA SER A 46 46.18 20.09 -13.14
C SER A 46 45.09 20.84 -13.93
N GLU A 47 44.85 20.45 -15.19
CA GLU A 47 43.80 21.04 -16.05
C GLU A 47 42.40 20.41 -15.88
N PHE A 48 42.26 19.43 -14.99
CA PHE A 48 41.04 18.62 -14.88
C PHE A 48 39.86 19.40 -14.29
N LYS A 49 38.73 19.39 -15.00
CA LYS A 49 37.49 20.13 -14.67
C LYS A 49 36.30 19.22 -14.41
N TYR A 50 36.28 18.03 -15.01
CA TYR A 50 35.12 17.16 -14.98
C TYR A 50 35.54 15.70 -14.84
N LEU A 51 35.18 15.10 -13.71
CA LEU A 51 35.31 13.68 -13.43
C LEU A 51 33.92 13.07 -13.30
N ASN A 52 33.57 12.15 -14.20
CA ASN A 52 32.37 11.35 -14.08
C ASN A 52 32.66 9.89 -14.39
N ILE A 53 32.69 9.07 -13.34
CA ILE A 53 32.92 7.62 -13.42
C ILE A 53 31.77 6.87 -12.72
N ARG A 54 30.59 7.48 -12.69
CA ARG A 54 29.37 6.91 -12.11
C ARG A 54 28.99 5.60 -12.77
N GLY A 55 28.42 4.65 -12.03
CA GLY A 55 27.83 3.46 -12.63
C GLY A 55 28.87 2.47 -13.14
N ASN A 56 29.84 2.16 -12.29
CA ASN A 56 30.88 1.16 -12.55
C ASN A 56 30.98 0.22 -11.33
N ARG A 57 32.03 -0.61 -11.25
CA ARG A 57 32.33 -1.51 -10.13
C ARG A 57 33.60 -1.06 -9.39
N LEU A 58 33.81 0.25 -9.29
CA LEU A 58 35.01 0.81 -8.65
C LEU A 58 34.93 0.59 -7.14
N THR A 59 36.04 0.15 -6.54
CA THR A 59 36.18 -0.17 -5.11
C THR A 59 37.22 0.74 -4.45
N GLY A 60 37.56 0.48 -3.18
CA GLY A 60 38.57 1.25 -2.45
C GLY A 60 38.03 2.59 -1.93
N THR A 61 38.96 3.50 -1.60
CA THR A 61 38.64 4.81 -1.01
C THR A 61 38.84 5.95 -2.00
N ILE A 62 38.24 7.11 -1.69
CA ILE A 62 38.48 8.34 -2.45
C ILE A 62 39.91 8.84 -2.14
N PRO A 63 40.83 8.91 -3.11
CA PRO A 63 42.21 9.32 -2.85
C PRO A 63 42.29 10.81 -2.49
N VAL A 64 42.98 11.13 -1.38
CA VAL A 64 43.20 12.52 -0.94
C VAL A 64 43.87 13.38 -2.03
N VAL A 65 44.74 12.79 -2.85
CA VAL A 65 45.44 13.48 -3.96
C VAL A 65 44.49 14.13 -4.98
N LEU A 66 43.21 13.76 -5.01
CA LEU A 66 42.21 14.44 -5.84
C LEU A 66 41.92 15.87 -5.37
N SER A 67 42.30 16.25 -4.13
CA SER A 67 42.24 17.63 -3.65
C SER A 67 43.19 18.57 -4.39
N ASN A 68 44.17 18.05 -5.13
CA ASN A 68 45.09 18.85 -5.94
C ASN A 68 44.43 19.41 -7.21
N LEU A 69 43.22 18.95 -7.55
CA LEU A 69 42.51 19.33 -8.77
C LEU A 69 41.74 20.64 -8.61
N THR A 70 42.46 21.74 -8.38
CA THR A 70 41.88 23.05 -8.02
C THR A 70 40.94 23.67 -9.06
N LYS A 71 40.98 23.19 -10.31
CA LYS A 71 40.08 23.58 -11.42
C LYS A 71 38.83 22.70 -11.53
N LEU A 72 38.66 21.71 -10.65
CA LEU A 72 37.57 20.75 -10.74
C LEU A 72 36.21 21.39 -10.46
N GLU A 73 35.29 21.22 -11.39
CA GLU A 73 33.91 21.73 -11.31
C GLU A 73 32.89 20.61 -11.04
N TRP A 74 33.15 19.40 -11.55
CA TRP A 74 32.23 18.25 -11.41
C TRP A 74 32.99 17.02 -10.92
N PHE A 75 32.58 16.51 -9.76
CA PHE A 75 33.11 15.30 -9.14
C PHE A 75 31.96 14.31 -8.96
N ILE A 76 31.83 13.35 -9.88
CA ILE A 76 30.68 12.44 -9.96
C ILE A 76 31.15 10.99 -9.92
N LEU A 77 30.99 10.34 -8.76
CA LEU A 77 31.45 8.98 -8.46
C LEU A 77 30.32 8.01 -8.10
N GLY A 78 29.07 8.43 -8.17
CA GLY A 78 27.96 7.63 -7.64
C GLY A 78 27.78 6.24 -8.27
N HIS A 79 27.01 5.36 -7.65
CA HIS A 79 26.70 4.01 -8.17
C HIS A 79 27.97 3.20 -8.46
N ASN A 80 28.76 2.97 -7.40
CA ASN A 80 29.99 2.17 -7.38
C ASN A 80 30.06 1.41 -6.03
N GLU A 81 31.19 0.78 -5.73
CA GLU A 81 31.47 0.04 -4.49
C GLU A 81 32.53 0.78 -3.62
N ILE A 82 32.58 2.12 -3.70
CA ILE A 82 33.55 2.95 -2.98
C ILE A 82 33.20 2.95 -1.48
N HIS A 83 34.19 2.79 -0.62
CA HIS A 83 34.02 2.76 0.83
C HIS A 83 35.00 3.70 1.55
N GLY A 84 34.97 3.69 2.88
CA GLY A 84 35.83 4.52 3.72
C GLY A 84 35.25 5.92 3.95
N ASN A 85 36.10 6.94 3.94
CA ASN A 85 35.72 8.32 4.21
C ASN A 85 35.84 9.22 2.98
N ILE A 86 35.13 10.34 3.02
CA ILE A 86 35.36 11.46 2.10
C ILE A 86 36.49 12.31 2.68
N PRO A 87 37.61 12.52 1.97
CA PRO A 87 38.72 13.35 2.47
C PRO A 87 38.27 14.81 2.71
N PRO A 88 38.45 15.38 3.91
CA PRO A 88 38.09 16.78 4.21
C PRO A 88 38.79 17.81 3.31
N GLU A 89 39.96 17.48 2.78
CA GLU A 89 40.75 18.29 1.86
C GLU A 89 40.01 18.60 0.55
N LEU A 90 39.03 17.77 0.16
CA LEU A 90 38.16 18.05 -0.98
C LEU A 90 37.29 19.31 -0.79
N GLY A 91 37.08 19.73 0.46
CA GLY A 91 36.45 21.02 0.78
C GLY A 91 37.30 22.25 0.39
N GLY A 92 38.55 22.06 -0.06
CA GLY A 92 39.39 23.10 -0.65
C GLY A 92 39.13 23.35 -2.14
N LEU A 93 38.29 22.52 -2.80
CA LEU A 93 37.99 22.64 -4.24
C LEU A 93 36.94 23.74 -4.51
N THR A 94 37.34 25.01 -4.37
CA THR A 94 36.42 26.17 -4.39
C THR A 94 35.65 26.39 -5.70
N HIS A 95 36.09 25.78 -6.82
CA HIS A 95 35.38 25.82 -8.11
C HIS A 95 34.32 24.73 -8.28
N LEU A 96 34.17 23.85 -7.29
CA LEU A 96 33.31 22.68 -7.41
C LEU A 96 31.83 23.10 -7.44
N LYS A 97 31.16 22.78 -8.55
CA LYS A 97 29.73 23.03 -8.80
C LYS A 97 28.88 21.80 -8.47
N ALA A 98 29.43 20.60 -8.63
CA ALA A 98 28.72 19.38 -8.31
C ALA A 98 29.63 18.37 -7.63
N PHE A 99 29.21 17.88 -6.47
CA PHE A 99 29.82 16.77 -5.76
C PHE A 99 28.78 15.65 -5.60
N SER A 100 29.02 14.50 -6.20
CA SER A 100 28.12 13.34 -6.09
C SER A 100 28.89 12.05 -5.82
N VAL A 101 28.61 11.44 -4.67
CA VAL A 101 29.13 10.13 -4.24
C VAL A 101 28.00 9.17 -3.86
N GLN A 102 26.78 9.44 -4.31
CA GLN A 102 25.59 8.65 -3.99
C GLN A 102 25.69 7.17 -4.36
N MET A 103 24.94 6.28 -3.70
CA MET A 103 24.91 4.84 -4.01
C MET A 103 26.32 4.24 -3.99
N ASN A 104 26.97 4.34 -2.84
CA ASN A 104 28.28 3.75 -2.53
C ASN A 104 28.22 3.16 -1.10
N ASN A 105 29.36 2.72 -0.56
CA ASN A 105 29.48 2.10 0.76
C ASN A 105 30.29 2.97 1.74
N ILE A 106 30.14 4.29 1.69
CA ILE A 106 30.87 5.25 2.53
C ILE A 106 30.28 5.27 3.95
N THR A 107 31.12 5.12 4.98
CA THR A 107 30.69 4.87 6.38
C THR A 107 31.01 6.00 7.38
N SER A 108 31.87 6.95 7.01
CA SER A 108 32.35 8.00 7.92
C SER A 108 31.35 9.16 8.09
N LYS A 109 31.72 10.15 8.91
CA LYS A 109 31.05 11.46 8.90
C LYS A 109 31.27 12.18 7.57
N LEU A 110 30.30 13.00 7.17
CA LEU A 110 30.43 13.94 6.06
C LEU A 110 31.32 15.13 6.48
N PRO A 111 32.37 15.48 5.72
CA PRO A 111 33.23 16.61 6.08
C PRO A 111 32.48 17.95 6.06
N GLU A 112 32.59 18.72 7.14
CA GLU A 112 31.96 20.05 7.25
C GLU A 112 32.48 21.03 6.20
N SER A 113 33.73 20.85 5.76
CA SER A 113 34.39 21.67 4.74
C SER A 113 33.63 21.68 3.40
N LEU A 114 32.83 20.65 3.09
CA LEU A 114 31.99 20.63 1.89
C LEU A 114 30.86 21.66 1.94
N PHE A 115 30.42 22.07 3.14
CA PHE A 115 29.40 23.10 3.32
C PHE A 115 29.95 24.54 3.17
N ASN A 116 31.25 24.70 2.91
CA ASN A 116 31.90 25.98 2.66
C ASN A 116 32.11 26.28 1.17
N LEU A 117 31.67 25.39 0.28
CA LEU A 117 31.88 25.49 -1.16
C LEU A 117 30.83 26.39 -1.83
N SER A 118 31.09 27.69 -1.92
CA SER A 118 30.13 28.69 -2.41
C SER A 118 29.70 28.52 -3.88
N ALA A 119 30.52 27.85 -4.71
CA ALA A 119 30.19 27.52 -6.10
C ALA A 119 29.23 26.33 -6.24
N LEU A 120 29.01 25.57 -5.17
CA LEU A 120 28.29 24.30 -5.20
C LEU A 120 26.81 24.49 -5.53
N GLN A 121 26.34 23.75 -6.53
CA GLN A 121 24.96 23.73 -7.01
C GLN A 121 24.29 22.40 -6.66
N ILE A 122 25.04 21.30 -6.70
CA ILE A 122 24.55 19.95 -6.37
C ILE A 122 25.49 19.32 -5.36
N LEU A 123 24.92 18.91 -4.23
CA LEU A 123 25.61 18.09 -3.24
C LEU A 123 24.81 16.81 -3.03
N SER A 124 25.39 15.66 -3.38
CA SER A 124 24.70 14.38 -3.41
C SER A 124 25.53 13.27 -2.79
N PHE A 125 25.01 12.70 -1.71
CA PHE A 125 25.66 11.61 -0.97
C PHE A 125 24.62 10.60 -0.43
N GLN A 126 23.41 10.61 -0.99
CA GLN A 126 22.34 9.67 -0.66
C GLN A 126 22.71 8.20 -0.93
N PHE A 127 22.04 7.26 -0.26
CA PHE A 127 22.32 5.83 -0.36
C PHE A 127 23.79 5.50 -0.02
N ASN A 128 24.19 5.81 1.20
CA ASN A 128 25.46 5.43 1.79
C ASN A 128 25.21 5.01 3.26
N GLN A 129 26.27 4.87 4.06
CA GLN A 129 26.19 4.57 5.48
C GLN A 129 26.74 5.73 6.34
N LEU A 130 26.69 6.97 5.82
CA LEU A 130 27.26 8.15 6.48
C LEU A 130 26.62 8.41 7.84
N THR A 131 27.42 8.84 8.81
CA THR A 131 27.00 9.06 10.21
C THR A 131 27.21 10.51 10.67
N GLY A 132 26.73 10.83 11.88
CA GLY A 132 26.87 12.14 12.51
C GLY A 132 25.74 13.09 12.16
N HIS A 133 25.94 14.38 12.45
CA HIS A 133 24.94 15.43 12.24
C HIS A 133 25.39 16.45 11.19
N LEU A 134 24.45 17.21 10.63
CA LEU A 134 24.77 18.35 9.78
C LEU A 134 25.33 19.53 10.60
N PRO A 135 26.26 20.33 10.05
CA PRO A 135 26.70 21.57 10.68
C PRO A 135 25.53 22.52 10.94
N LYS A 136 25.55 23.24 12.07
CA LYS A 136 24.47 24.18 12.44
C LYS A 136 24.30 25.30 11.40
N ASP A 137 25.36 25.64 10.69
CA ASP A 137 25.46 26.67 9.65
C ASP A 137 25.55 26.09 8.23
N ALA A 138 25.17 24.82 8.02
CA ALA A 138 25.26 24.10 6.75
C ALA A 138 24.77 24.87 5.51
N GLY A 139 23.71 25.67 5.61
CA GLY A 139 23.22 26.45 4.47
C GLY A 139 23.83 27.83 4.30
N ARG A 140 24.63 28.32 5.26
CA ARG A 140 25.14 29.70 5.29
C ARG A 140 26.07 30.03 4.13
N PHE A 141 26.93 29.09 3.75
CA PHE A 141 27.97 29.29 2.73
C PHE A 141 27.66 28.61 1.39
N LEU A 142 26.38 28.26 1.17
CA LEU A 142 25.92 27.57 -0.03
C LEU A 142 24.87 28.38 -0.84
N PRO A 143 25.18 29.62 -1.26
CA PRO A 143 24.20 30.50 -1.92
C PRO A 143 23.76 30.00 -3.30
N ASN A 144 24.55 29.11 -3.93
CA ASN A 144 24.27 28.57 -5.26
C ASN A 144 23.62 27.18 -5.25
N LEU A 145 23.41 26.59 -4.07
CA LEU A 145 22.93 25.22 -3.95
C LEU A 145 21.48 25.12 -4.44
N GLN A 146 21.27 24.22 -5.39
CA GLN A 146 19.97 23.92 -6.02
C GLN A 146 19.43 22.56 -5.57
N GLY A 147 20.30 21.59 -5.34
CA GLY A 147 19.91 20.25 -4.92
C GLY A 147 20.80 19.71 -3.81
N LEU A 148 20.18 19.32 -2.71
CA LEU A 148 20.84 18.68 -1.58
C LEU A 148 20.26 17.28 -1.37
N TYR A 149 21.05 16.26 -1.73
CA TYR A 149 20.63 14.87 -1.74
C TYR A 149 21.32 14.04 -0.65
N MET A 150 20.66 13.85 0.50
CA MET A 150 21.23 13.17 1.67
C MET A 150 20.43 11.97 2.18
N GLY A 151 19.37 11.55 1.47
CA GLY A 151 18.52 10.44 1.88
C GLY A 151 19.25 9.09 2.01
N ILE A 152 18.66 8.16 2.76
CA ILE A 152 19.12 6.79 2.99
C ILE A 152 20.58 6.77 3.49
N ASN A 153 20.76 7.21 4.73
CA ASN A 153 22.03 7.27 5.46
C ASN A 153 21.76 7.07 6.97
N ASN A 154 22.77 7.30 7.83
CA ASN A 154 22.65 7.22 9.29
C ASN A 154 22.81 8.59 9.98
N PHE A 155 22.41 9.70 9.33
CA PHE A 155 22.52 11.03 9.94
C PHE A 155 21.56 11.18 11.12
N ASP A 156 22.03 11.81 12.20
CA ASP A 156 21.28 12.09 13.41
C ASP A 156 21.24 13.60 13.74
N GLY A 157 20.60 13.93 14.86
CA GLY A 157 20.46 15.31 15.33
C GLY A 157 19.40 16.12 14.58
N PRO A 158 19.28 17.42 14.90
CA PRO A 158 18.28 18.28 14.30
C PRO A 158 18.64 18.71 12.87
N LEU A 159 17.61 18.93 12.05
CA LEU A 159 17.77 19.62 10.77
C LEU A 159 18.16 21.09 11.04
N PRO A 160 19.27 21.60 10.47
CA PRO A 160 19.68 22.99 10.69
C PRO A 160 18.72 23.98 10.03
N ALA A 161 18.25 24.97 10.80
CA ALA A 161 17.46 26.09 10.27
C ALA A 161 18.22 26.89 9.20
N SER A 162 19.56 26.91 9.27
CA SER A 162 20.44 27.59 8.31
C SER A 162 20.33 27.05 6.88
N LEU A 163 19.76 25.85 6.65
CA LEU A 163 19.46 25.38 5.30
C LEU A 163 18.54 26.34 4.53
N SER A 164 17.75 27.16 5.24
CA SER A 164 16.96 28.25 4.65
C SER A 164 17.80 29.34 3.98
N ASN A 165 19.09 29.48 4.32
CA ASN A 165 20.00 30.44 3.70
C ASN A 165 20.43 30.02 2.28
N ALA A 166 20.26 28.76 1.90
CA ALA A 166 20.47 28.29 0.53
C ALA A 166 19.26 28.67 -0.35
N THR A 167 19.11 29.97 -0.64
CA THR A 167 17.89 30.53 -1.26
C THR A 167 17.57 30.03 -2.67
N ARG A 168 18.53 29.38 -3.35
CA ARG A 168 18.35 28.74 -4.66
C ARG A 168 17.93 27.27 -4.58
N LEU A 169 17.76 26.72 -3.38
CA LEU A 169 17.46 25.32 -3.17
C LEU A 169 16.09 24.97 -3.76
N GLN A 170 16.08 24.02 -4.70
CA GLN A 170 14.90 23.50 -5.38
C GLN A 170 14.51 22.11 -4.89
N LEU A 171 15.48 21.32 -4.43
CA LEU A 171 15.27 19.95 -3.96
C LEU A 171 16.05 19.68 -2.68
N LEU A 172 15.33 19.20 -1.67
CA LEU A 172 15.89 18.73 -0.40
C LEU A 172 15.36 17.33 -0.08
N THR A 173 16.26 16.35 0.01
CA THR A 173 15.94 14.95 0.36
C THR A 173 16.73 14.54 1.59
N THR A 174 16.04 14.21 2.68
CA THR A 174 16.64 13.73 3.95
C THR A 174 16.07 12.39 4.37
N GLU A 175 15.35 11.70 3.49
CA GLU A 175 14.58 10.52 3.84
C GLU A 175 15.42 9.37 4.39
N GLY A 176 14.80 8.47 5.16
CA GLY A 176 15.46 7.26 5.68
C GLY A 176 16.77 7.56 6.41
N ASN A 177 16.71 8.50 7.36
CA ASN A 177 17.79 8.87 8.26
C ASN A 177 17.27 8.82 9.71
N LYS A 178 18.04 9.37 10.66
CA LYS A 178 17.71 9.47 12.09
C LYS A 178 17.58 10.93 12.53
N PHE A 179 17.24 11.85 11.63
CA PHE A 179 17.05 13.25 11.99
C PHE A 179 15.92 13.38 13.02
N SER A 180 16.13 14.20 14.06
CA SER A 180 15.23 14.32 15.20
C SER A 180 14.88 15.77 15.52
N GLY A 181 13.92 15.98 16.40
CA GLY A 181 13.48 17.32 16.79
C GLY A 181 12.60 18.01 15.74
N PRO A 182 12.23 19.28 15.96
CA PRO A 182 11.24 19.95 15.14
C PRO A 182 11.76 20.26 13.74
N ILE A 183 10.89 20.16 12.72
CA ILE A 183 11.21 20.67 11.39
C ILE A 183 11.36 22.20 11.47
N PRO A 184 12.50 22.78 11.06
CA PRO A 184 12.71 24.23 11.12
C PRO A 184 11.70 25.00 10.29
N LEU A 185 10.99 25.95 10.91
CA LEU A 185 9.99 26.76 10.22
C LEU A 185 10.62 27.67 9.16
N GLU A 186 11.90 27.99 9.31
CA GLU A 186 12.70 28.80 8.40
C GLU A 186 12.79 28.20 6.99
N LEU A 187 12.60 26.88 6.85
CA LEU A 187 12.51 26.22 5.54
C LEU A 187 11.37 26.78 4.69
N GLY A 188 10.33 27.35 5.29
CA GLY A 188 9.26 28.06 4.58
C GLY A 188 9.72 29.32 3.84
N SER A 189 10.92 29.83 4.10
CA SER A 189 11.48 30.98 3.37
C SER A 189 12.09 30.61 2.00
N LEU A 190 12.26 29.32 1.72
CA LEU A 190 12.84 28.82 0.47
C LEU A 190 11.84 28.96 -0.69
N SER A 191 11.86 30.11 -1.36
CA SER A 191 10.90 30.46 -2.42
C SER A 191 11.04 29.62 -3.69
N GLN A 192 12.23 29.06 -3.95
CA GLN A 192 12.53 28.20 -5.11
C GLN A 192 12.32 26.70 -4.85
N LEU A 193 11.95 26.32 -3.62
CA LEU A 193 11.82 24.91 -3.23
C LEU A 193 10.65 24.27 -4.00
N ARG A 194 10.93 23.19 -4.73
CA ARG A 194 9.97 22.41 -5.52
C ARG A 194 9.68 21.06 -4.89
N TYR A 195 10.72 20.38 -4.43
CA TYR A 195 10.62 19.02 -3.90
C TYR A 195 11.20 18.93 -2.50
N LEU A 196 10.38 18.43 -1.57
CA LEU A 196 10.78 18.24 -0.19
C LEU A 196 10.44 16.81 0.25
N TYR A 197 11.48 16.02 0.53
CA TYR A 197 11.37 14.64 0.99
C TYR A 197 12.06 14.50 2.34
N LEU A 198 11.29 14.46 3.43
CA LEU A 198 11.81 14.32 4.80
C LEU A 198 11.37 13.02 5.47
N TRP A 199 10.82 12.07 4.69
CA TRP A 199 10.12 10.90 5.23
C TRP A 199 11.06 9.87 5.89
N GLY A 200 10.56 9.06 6.82
CA GLY A 200 11.38 8.03 7.45
C GLY A 200 12.48 8.61 8.35
N ASN A 201 12.09 9.49 9.26
CA ASN A 201 12.96 10.13 10.26
C ASN A 201 12.24 10.18 11.62
N MET A 202 12.84 10.85 12.61
CA MET A 202 12.25 11.10 13.93
C MET A 202 11.84 12.57 14.10
N LEU A 203 11.45 13.24 13.02
CA LEU A 203 11.12 14.67 13.03
C LEU A 203 9.77 14.90 13.73
N THR A 204 9.70 15.98 14.51
CA THR A 204 8.51 16.36 15.27
C THR A 204 7.93 17.67 14.75
N ASN A 205 6.74 18.00 15.25
CA ASN A 205 6.22 19.36 15.17
C ASN A 205 6.98 20.27 16.16
N VAL A 206 6.79 21.59 16.03
CA VAL A 206 7.28 22.56 17.02
C VAL A 206 6.64 22.27 18.39
N HIS A 207 7.46 22.24 19.44
CA HIS A 207 7.00 21.92 20.78
C HIS A 207 5.88 22.87 21.24
N GLY A 208 4.81 22.31 21.80
CA GLY A 208 3.63 23.06 22.27
C GLY A 208 2.69 23.54 21.17
N SER A 209 3.01 23.34 19.89
CA SER A 209 2.11 23.72 18.81
C SER A 209 0.96 22.73 18.65
N ARG A 210 -0.27 23.25 18.62
CA ARG A 210 -1.48 22.46 18.35
C ARG A 210 -1.60 22.06 16.89
N GLU A 211 -1.21 22.94 15.99
CA GLU A 211 -1.29 22.73 14.55
C GLU A 211 0.09 22.36 13.98
N LEU A 212 0.13 21.69 12.82
CA LEU A 212 1.37 21.46 12.09
C LEU A 212 1.90 22.78 11.50
N SER A 213 2.58 23.59 12.31
CA SER A 213 3.07 24.94 11.96
C SER A 213 3.98 24.95 10.74
N ILE A 214 4.67 23.84 10.47
CA ILE A 214 5.49 23.70 9.27
C ILE A 214 4.67 23.82 7.98
N LEU A 215 3.44 23.30 7.95
CA LEU A 215 2.54 23.42 6.80
C LEU A 215 2.10 24.87 6.60
N THR A 216 1.84 25.60 7.70
CA THR A 216 1.61 27.05 7.65
C THR A 216 2.83 27.77 7.08
N SER A 217 4.05 27.38 7.47
CA SER A 217 5.27 27.99 6.94
C SER A 217 5.45 27.76 5.43
N PHE A 218 5.15 26.54 4.95
CA PHE A 218 5.23 26.20 3.52
C PHE A 218 4.23 26.94 2.62
N THR A 219 3.22 27.64 3.17
CA THR A 219 2.37 28.54 2.38
C THR A 219 3.16 29.68 1.71
N LYS A 220 4.36 29.99 2.23
CA LYS A 220 5.29 30.97 1.67
C LYS A 220 6.13 30.40 0.51
N CYS A 221 6.29 29.09 0.39
CA CYS A 221 7.03 28.43 -0.68
C CYS A 221 6.15 28.31 -1.94
N ARG A 222 6.24 29.30 -2.84
CA ARG A 222 5.35 29.40 -4.01
C ARG A 222 5.64 28.41 -5.14
N MET A 223 6.79 27.73 -5.12
CA MET A 223 7.19 26.77 -6.16
C MET A 223 7.05 25.30 -5.75
N LEU A 224 6.54 25.01 -4.55
CA LEU A 224 6.39 23.64 -4.07
C LEU A 224 5.50 22.82 -5.00
N GLU A 225 6.00 21.65 -5.38
CA GLU A 225 5.32 20.69 -6.25
C GLU A 225 4.99 19.40 -5.49
N LYS A 226 5.89 18.96 -4.61
CA LYS A 226 5.66 17.79 -3.78
C LYS A 226 6.29 17.90 -2.40
N ILE A 227 5.49 17.53 -1.41
CA ILE A 227 5.88 17.43 0.00
C ILE A 227 5.65 16.00 0.46
N ASN A 228 6.69 15.35 1.00
CA ASN A 228 6.58 14.07 1.68
C ASN A 228 7.22 14.15 3.08
N LEU A 229 6.38 14.15 4.11
CA LEU A 229 6.75 14.14 5.53
C LEU A 229 6.35 12.82 6.21
N SER A 230 6.10 11.77 5.44
CA SER A 230 5.60 10.49 5.97
C SER A 230 6.59 9.83 6.94
N GLN A 231 6.13 8.88 7.76
CA GLN A 231 6.99 8.08 8.65
C GLN A 231 7.88 8.97 9.53
N ASN A 232 7.24 9.85 10.30
CA ASN A 232 7.87 10.77 11.25
C ASN A 232 7.06 10.77 12.56
N LEU A 233 7.39 11.68 13.47
CA LEU A 233 6.72 11.87 14.75
C LEU A 233 5.89 13.16 14.76
N LEU A 234 5.32 13.56 13.62
CA LEU A 234 4.53 14.79 13.52
C LEU A 234 3.21 14.63 14.30
N LYS A 235 3.06 15.43 15.35
CA LYS A 235 1.86 15.48 16.21
C LYS A 235 1.21 16.86 16.12
N GLY A 236 -0.11 16.89 16.09
CA GLY A 236 -0.94 18.08 15.99
C GLY A 236 -2.01 17.94 14.90
N ILE A 237 -2.80 18.98 14.69
CA ILE A 237 -3.85 19.02 13.68
C ILE A 237 -3.36 19.62 12.36
N LEU A 238 -4.03 19.26 11.25
CA LEU A 238 -3.86 19.95 9.97
C LEU A 238 -4.39 21.40 10.10
N PRO A 239 -3.57 22.44 9.87
CA PRO A 239 -4.02 23.82 9.98
C PRO A 239 -4.94 24.20 8.81
N ALA A 240 -5.87 25.13 9.03
CA ALA A 240 -6.70 25.68 7.95
C ALA A 240 -5.86 26.39 6.86
N SER A 241 -4.69 26.92 7.23
CA SER A 241 -3.71 27.53 6.32
C SER A 241 -3.21 26.58 5.23
N ILE A 242 -3.40 25.26 5.39
CA ILE A 242 -3.03 24.25 4.38
C ILE A 242 -3.67 24.53 3.02
N GLY A 243 -4.87 25.13 3.00
CA GLY A 243 -5.54 25.56 1.78
C GLY A 243 -4.85 26.71 1.03
N ASN A 244 -3.87 27.37 1.66
CA ASN A 244 -3.06 28.43 1.07
C ASN A 244 -1.70 27.93 0.56
N LEU A 245 -1.43 26.62 0.60
CA LEU A 245 -0.28 26.05 -0.10
C LEU A 245 -0.40 26.36 -1.60
N THR A 246 0.76 26.44 -2.25
CA THR A 246 0.83 26.85 -3.66
C THR A 246 0.00 25.96 -4.59
N THR A 247 -0.56 26.56 -5.64
CA THR A 247 -1.29 25.87 -6.69
C THR A 247 -0.37 25.02 -7.58
N THR A 248 0.95 25.09 -7.45
CA THR A 248 1.86 24.14 -8.14
C THR A 248 1.94 22.78 -7.44
N LEU A 249 1.42 22.66 -6.21
CA LEU A 249 1.51 21.44 -5.42
C LEU A 249 0.62 20.35 -6.02
N TRP A 250 1.25 19.29 -6.53
CA TRP A 250 0.56 18.11 -7.07
C TRP A 250 0.57 16.93 -6.10
N GLY A 251 1.52 16.86 -5.17
CA GLY A 251 1.63 15.74 -4.22
C GLY A 251 1.82 16.16 -2.76
N LEU A 252 0.96 15.68 -1.88
CA LEU A 252 1.07 15.84 -0.43
C LEU A 252 0.98 14.48 0.27
N SER A 253 2.03 14.13 1.00
CA SER A 253 2.10 12.88 1.73
C SER A 253 2.55 13.12 3.17
N LEU A 254 1.69 12.74 4.13
CA LEU A 254 1.86 12.90 5.58
C LEU A 254 1.61 11.58 6.33
N SER A 255 1.73 10.44 5.63
CA SER A 255 1.33 9.14 6.16
C SER A 255 2.21 8.66 7.33
N SER A 256 1.69 7.78 8.19
CA SER A 256 2.46 7.20 9.29
C SER A 256 3.07 8.26 10.21
N ASN A 257 2.21 9.13 10.75
CA ASN A 257 2.55 10.17 11.74
C ASN A 257 1.57 10.08 12.92
N GLN A 258 1.52 11.10 13.78
CA GLN A 258 0.60 11.22 14.91
C GLN A 258 -0.38 12.38 14.72
N ILE A 259 -0.75 12.67 13.46
CA ILE A 259 -1.63 13.78 13.11
C ILE A 259 -3.04 13.47 13.60
N GLU A 260 -3.67 14.40 14.31
CA GLU A 260 -4.99 14.23 14.90
C GLU A 260 -5.98 15.29 14.41
N GLY A 261 -7.22 15.24 14.91
CA GLY A 261 -8.28 16.19 14.56
C GLY A 261 -8.84 15.98 13.15
N PRO A 262 -9.75 16.87 12.69
CA PRO A 262 -10.44 16.72 11.42
C PRO A 262 -9.59 17.15 10.22
N ILE A 263 -9.97 16.65 9.04
CA ILE A 263 -9.49 17.19 7.77
C ILE A 263 -10.14 18.58 7.56
N PRO A 264 -9.37 19.68 7.51
CA PRO A 264 -9.93 21.02 7.38
C PRO A 264 -10.56 21.22 6.01
N LEU A 265 -11.73 21.87 5.97
CA LEU A 265 -12.42 22.23 4.71
C LEU A 265 -11.48 22.96 3.74
N ALA A 266 -10.60 23.82 4.24
CA ALA A 266 -9.66 24.57 3.42
C ALA A 266 -8.73 23.67 2.57
N LEU A 267 -8.52 22.40 2.92
CA LEU A 267 -7.71 21.47 2.12
C LEU A 267 -8.21 21.34 0.67
N ALA A 268 -9.53 21.47 0.47
CA ALA A 268 -10.16 21.41 -0.84
C ALA A 268 -9.74 22.55 -1.79
N ASN A 269 -9.09 23.60 -1.29
CA ASN A 269 -8.56 24.68 -2.12
C ASN A 269 -7.35 24.25 -2.96
N LEU A 270 -6.74 23.10 -2.65
CA LEU A 270 -5.60 22.54 -3.38
C LEU A 270 -6.04 21.84 -4.68
N SER A 271 -6.70 22.59 -5.56
CA SER A 271 -7.33 22.11 -6.80
C SER A 271 -6.39 21.45 -7.82
N LYS A 272 -5.07 21.60 -7.67
CA LYS A 272 -4.06 20.98 -8.53
C LYS A 272 -3.49 19.67 -7.99
N LEU A 273 -3.85 19.29 -6.78
CA LEU A 273 -3.37 18.08 -6.12
C LEU A 273 -3.86 16.84 -6.88
N THR A 274 -2.93 15.96 -7.24
CA THR A 274 -3.21 14.66 -7.86
C THR A 274 -3.06 13.51 -6.86
N LEU A 275 -2.28 13.73 -5.79
CA LEU A 275 -1.94 12.72 -4.80
C LEU A 275 -2.07 13.30 -3.38
N LEU A 276 -2.99 12.74 -2.59
CA LEU A 276 -3.19 13.03 -1.18
C LEU A 276 -3.07 11.74 -0.36
N ILE A 277 -2.02 11.64 0.45
CA ILE A 277 -1.74 10.44 1.26
C ILE A 277 -1.68 10.83 2.74
N LEU A 278 -2.73 10.49 3.50
CA LEU A 278 -2.85 10.74 4.94
C LEU A 278 -2.97 9.46 5.78
N ARG A 279 -2.73 8.28 5.18
CA ARG A 279 -2.90 6.98 5.85
C ARG A 279 -2.09 6.83 7.14
N PHE A 280 -2.57 6.01 8.07
CA PHE A 280 -1.91 5.70 9.34
C PHE A 280 -1.60 6.96 10.15
N ASN A 281 -2.65 7.66 10.55
CA ASN A 281 -2.62 8.79 11.48
C ASN A 281 -3.75 8.61 12.50
N LYS A 282 -4.12 9.66 13.24
CA LYS A 282 -5.22 9.71 14.21
C LYS A 282 -6.29 10.72 13.79
N ILE A 283 -6.46 10.91 12.48
CA ILE A 283 -7.38 11.90 11.91
C ILE A 283 -8.81 11.43 12.21
N LYS A 284 -9.65 12.35 12.68
CA LYS A 284 -11.02 12.06 13.15
C LYS A 284 -12.08 12.82 12.36
N GLY A 285 -13.34 12.55 12.64
CA GLY A 285 -14.47 13.28 12.04
C GLY A 285 -14.75 12.85 10.60
N PRO A 286 -15.67 13.55 9.92
CA PRO A 286 -16.10 13.16 8.58
C PRO A 286 -15.09 13.55 7.49
N ILE A 287 -15.14 12.82 6.38
CA ILE A 287 -14.52 13.27 5.13
C ILE A 287 -15.24 14.56 4.69
N PRO A 288 -14.51 15.66 4.47
CA PRO A 288 -15.14 16.95 4.21
C PRO A 288 -15.84 16.97 2.85
N PRO A 289 -17.08 17.46 2.75
CA PRO A 289 -17.85 17.39 1.51
C PRO A 289 -17.23 18.21 0.38
N ASN A 290 -16.48 19.26 0.67
CA ASN A 290 -15.82 20.03 -0.39
C ASN A 290 -14.62 19.31 -1.02
N ILE A 291 -14.21 18.12 -0.54
CA ILE A 291 -13.16 17.31 -1.19
C ILE A 291 -13.47 17.04 -2.68
N GLY A 292 -14.77 17.01 -3.05
CA GLY A 292 -15.23 16.86 -4.43
C GLY A 292 -14.79 17.97 -5.39
N SER A 293 -14.35 19.13 -4.89
CA SER A 293 -13.83 20.22 -5.75
C SER A 293 -12.41 19.95 -6.28
N MET A 294 -11.70 18.96 -5.73
CA MET A 294 -10.31 18.64 -6.07
C MET A 294 -10.23 17.80 -7.36
N ASN A 295 -10.74 18.33 -8.47
CA ASN A 295 -11.00 17.59 -9.72
C ASN A 295 -9.81 16.90 -10.40
N ARG A 296 -8.57 17.21 -9.99
CA ARG A 296 -7.34 16.55 -10.47
C ARG A 296 -6.91 15.36 -9.61
N LEU A 297 -7.58 15.11 -8.49
CA LEU A 297 -7.20 14.07 -7.56
C LEU A 297 -7.34 12.69 -8.21
N GLN A 298 -6.24 11.95 -8.23
CA GLN A 298 -6.15 10.60 -8.79
C GLN A 298 -5.93 9.56 -7.69
N VAL A 299 -5.25 9.93 -6.61
CA VAL A 299 -4.94 9.05 -5.48
C VAL A 299 -5.35 9.74 -4.19
N LEU A 300 -6.33 9.15 -3.51
CA LEU A 300 -6.76 9.53 -2.17
C LEU A 300 -6.59 8.34 -1.22
N THR A 301 -5.69 8.48 -0.24
CA THR A 301 -5.48 7.45 0.79
C THR A 301 -5.72 8.04 2.17
N LEU A 302 -6.77 7.58 2.83
CA LEU A 302 -7.13 7.94 4.20
C LEU A 302 -7.10 6.72 5.14
N SER A 303 -6.56 5.59 4.67
CA SER A 303 -6.61 4.31 5.40
C SER A 303 -5.98 4.36 6.79
N GLY A 304 -6.52 3.64 7.77
CA GLY A 304 -5.95 3.56 9.10
C GLY A 304 -5.97 4.90 9.83
N ASN A 305 -7.18 5.46 9.99
CA ASN A 305 -7.47 6.66 10.77
C ASN A 305 -8.73 6.41 11.61
N ASP A 306 -9.20 7.43 12.33
CA ASP A 306 -10.44 7.39 13.11
C ASP A 306 -11.58 8.17 12.40
N LEU A 307 -11.62 8.15 11.06
CA LEU A 307 -12.65 8.85 10.29
C LEU A 307 -14.02 8.20 10.50
N GLU A 308 -15.07 9.02 10.57
CA GLU A 308 -16.44 8.59 10.86
C GLU A 308 -17.46 9.18 9.87
N GLY A 309 -18.71 8.74 9.97
CA GLY A 309 -19.79 9.18 9.08
C GLY A 309 -19.71 8.55 7.69
N SER A 310 -20.50 9.08 6.75
CA SER A 310 -20.59 8.52 5.39
C SER A 310 -19.62 9.15 4.41
N ILE A 311 -19.38 8.45 3.29
CA ILE A 311 -18.67 9.03 2.15
C ILE A 311 -19.54 10.13 1.55
N PRO A 312 -19.10 11.40 1.54
CA PRO A 312 -19.91 12.49 1.01
C PRO A 312 -20.15 12.33 -0.49
N ASN A 313 -21.37 12.58 -0.95
CA ASN A 313 -21.76 12.39 -2.36
C ASN A 313 -20.90 13.17 -3.37
N SER A 314 -20.34 14.29 -2.94
CA SER A 314 -19.41 15.10 -3.71
C SER A 314 -18.08 14.39 -4.02
N LEU A 315 -17.65 13.41 -3.23
CA LEU A 315 -16.44 12.64 -3.51
C LEU A 315 -16.55 11.89 -4.84
N TYR A 316 -17.77 11.46 -5.22
CA TYR A 316 -18.03 10.81 -6.50
C TYR A 316 -17.95 11.76 -7.70
N GLN A 317 -17.71 13.06 -7.51
CA GLN A 317 -17.42 14.03 -8.57
C GLN A 317 -15.96 14.02 -9.01
N LEU A 318 -15.08 13.28 -8.31
CA LEU A 318 -13.67 13.16 -8.60
C LEU A 318 -13.42 12.18 -9.75
N VAL A 319 -13.89 12.51 -10.95
CA VAL A 319 -13.93 11.60 -12.10
C VAL A 319 -12.57 11.07 -12.58
N HIS A 320 -11.45 11.68 -12.16
CA HIS A 320 -10.09 11.20 -12.46
C HIS A 320 -9.51 10.27 -11.39
N MET A 321 -10.30 9.89 -10.38
CA MET A 321 -9.85 9.00 -9.31
C MET A 321 -9.42 7.64 -9.87
N VAL A 322 -8.21 7.22 -9.52
CA VAL A 322 -7.62 5.92 -9.88
C VAL A 322 -7.55 5.01 -8.65
N LYS A 323 -7.24 5.58 -7.48
CA LYS A 323 -7.09 4.83 -6.22
C LYS A 323 -7.81 5.54 -5.09
N LEU A 324 -8.80 4.87 -4.51
CA LEU A 324 -9.55 5.34 -3.35
C LEU A 324 -9.42 4.35 -2.20
N TYR A 325 -8.61 4.71 -1.21
CA TYR A 325 -8.35 3.87 -0.04
C TYR A 325 -8.89 4.56 1.22
N LEU A 326 -9.98 4.00 1.75
CA LEU A 326 -10.68 4.47 2.95
C LEU A 326 -10.76 3.37 4.03
N ASP A 327 -10.05 2.26 3.83
CA ASP A 327 -10.04 1.09 4.70
C ASP A 327 -9.51 1.37 6.11
N MET A 328 -9.87 0.53 7.08
CA MET A 328 -9.44 0.67 8.48
C MET A 328 -9.82 2.04 9.07
N ASN A 329 -11.11 2.37 9.07
CA ASN A 329 -11.70 3.57 9.67
C ASN A 329 -13.02 3.19 10.38
N ALA A 330 -13.80 4.19 10.82
CA ALA A 330 -15.14 4.03 11.36
C ALA A 330 -16.22 4.62 10.42
N LEU A 331 -15.99 4.59 9.11
CA LEU A 331 -16.93 5.11 8.12
C LEU A 331 -18.18 4.22 8.05
N SER A 332 -19.34 4.80 7.77
CA SER A 332 -20.63 4.12 7.82
C SER A 332 -21.60 4.58 6.73
N GLY A 333 -22.79 3.97 6.70
CA GLY A 333 -23.81 4.23 5.69
C GLY A 333 -23.60 3.45 4.39
N PRO A 334 -24.42 3.71 3.35
CA PRO A 334 -24.36 2.99 2.09
C PRO A 334 -23.27 3.53 1.15
N ILE A 335 -22.80 2.68 0.23
CA ILE A 335 -22.09 3.14 -0.98
C ILE A 335 -23.12 3.81 -1.89
N SER A 336 -22.85 5.04 -2.34
CA SER A 336 -23.76 5.79 -3.21
C SER A 336 -23.80 5.16 -4.61
N THR A 337 -24.96 5.21 -5.26
CA THR A 337 -25.10 4.80 -6.67
C THR A 337 -24.26 5.64 -7.61
N SER A 338 -23.89 6.86 -7.22
CA SER A 338 -22.97 7.74 -7.96
C SER A 338 -21.52 7.21 -8.04
N ILE A 339 -21.19 6.09 -7.39
CA ILE A 339 -19.86 5.46 -7.48
C ILE A 339 -19.43 5.22 -8.93
N ASN A 340 -20.37 4.94 -9.84
CA ASN A 340 -20.12 4.72 -11.26
C ASN A 340 -19.55 5.96 -12.00
N ASN A 341 -19.63 7.16 -11.41
CA ASN A 341 -18.98 8.35 -11.96
C ASN A 341 -17.45 8.25 -11.93
N LEU A 342 -16.88 7.41 -11.05
CA LEU A 342 -15.43 7.20 -10.91
C LEU A 342 -14.90 6.24 -11.99
N THR A 343 -15.15 6.54 -13.26
CA THR A 343 -14.91 5.63 -14.40
C THR A 343 -13.44 5.21 -14.59
N TYR A 344 -12.48 5.96 -14.04
CA TYR A 344 -11.05 5.63 -14.04
C TYR A 344 -10.59 4.81 -12.83
N LEU A 345 -11.49 4.50 -11.89
CA LEU A 345 -11.13 3.84 -10.65
C LEU A 345 -10.63 2.42 -10.92
N GLN A 346 -9.42 2.15 -10.44
CA GLN A 346 -8.77 0.85 -10.55
C GLN A 346 -8.77 0.13 -9.21
N ASN A 347 -8.56 0.85 -8.11
CA ASN A 347 -8.45 0.23 -6.80
C ASN A 347 -9.40 0.90 -5.81
N LEU A 348 -10.31 0.10 -5.25
CA LEU A 348 -11.28 0.53 -4.23
C LEU A 348 -11.09 -0.30 -2.97
N HIS A 349 -10.64 0.34 -1.89
CA HIS A 349 -10.46 -0.29 -0.59
C HIS A 349 -11.37 0.40 0.43
N LEU A 350 -12.41 -0.30 0.87
CA LEU A 350 -13.38 0.15 1.88
C LEU A 350 -13.45 -0.81 3.08
N ASN A 351 -12.60 -1.83 3.12
CA ASN A 351 -12.61 -2.88 4.13
C ASN A 351 -12.35 -2.36 5.55
N SER A 352 -12.77 -3.12 6.57
CA SER A 352 -12.61 -2.78 7.99
C SER A 352 -13.19 -1.40 8.31
N ASN A 353 -14.50 -1.26 8.09
CA ASN A 353 -15.31 -0.09 8.37
C ASN A 353 -16.68 -0.53 8.91
N SER A 354 -17.65 0.38 8.95
CA SER A 354 -19.04 0.13 9.33
C SER A 354 -20.03 0.41 8.19
N PHE A 355 -19.61 0.21 6.93
CA PHE A 355 -20.51 0.36 5.78
C PHE A 355 -21.64 -0.67 5.84
N SER A 356 -22.83 -0.26 5.44
CA SER A 356 -24.05 -1.07 5.53
C SER A 356 -24.89 -0.96 4.27
N SER A 357 -26.07 -1.61 4.27
CA SER A 357 -26.98 -1.71 3.12
C SER A 357 -26.43 -2.60 2.00
N ALA A 358 -27.18 -2.70 0.89
CA ALA A 358 -26.77 -3.49 -0.26
C ALA A 358 -25.63 -2.82 -1.05
N ILE A 359 -24.76 -3.65 -1.63
CA ILE A 359 -23.77 -3.21 -2.61
C ILE A 359 -24.53 -2.74 -3.86
N PRO A 360 -24.39 -1.46 -4.29
CA PRO A 360 -25.16 -0.96 -5.42
C PRO A 360 -24.69 -1.57 -6.74
N PRO A 361 -25.60 -1.97 -7.65
CA PRO A 361 -25.23 -2.45 -8.99
C PRO A 361 -24.33 -1.49 -9.78
N ALA A 362 -24.46 -0.18 -9.52
CA ALA A 362 -23.61 0.85 -10.10
C ALA A 362 -22.11 0.66 -9.82
N LEU A 363 -21.73 0.03 -8.70
CA LEU A 363 -20.32 -0.31 -8.44
C LEU A 363 -19.77 -1.26 -9.50
N CYS A 364 -20.60 -2.16 -10.00
CA CYS A 364 -20.24 -3.13 -11.03
C CYS A 364 -20.14 -2.51 -12.44
N GLU A 365 -20.44 -1.22 -12.61
CA GLU A 365 -20.22 -0.48 -13.85
C GLU A 365 -18.80 0.06 -13.99
N LEU A 366 -17.96 -0.08 -12.95
CA LEU A 366 -16.57 0.33 -12.94
C LEU A 366 -15.68 -0.64 -13.73
N LYS A 367 -15.72 -0.53 -15.07
CA LYS A 367 -15.05 -1.45 -16.01
C LYS A 367 -13.53 -1.50 -15.89
N ASN A 368 -12.90 -0.51 -15.23
CA ASN A 368 -11.45 -0.44 -15.03
C ASN A 368 -11.02 -0.95 -13.65
N LEU A 369 -11.94 -1.46 -12.83
CA LEU A 369 -11.66 -1.88 -11.47
C LEU A 369 -10.85 -3.18 -11.45
N ILE A 370 -9.65 -3.11 -10.88
CA ILE A 370 -8.68 -4.20 -10.75
C ILE A 370 -8.78 -4.83 -9.36
N TRP A 371 -8.84 -4.01 -8.30
CA TRP A 371 -8.92 -4.47 -6.92
C TRP A 371 -10.16 -3.93 -6.21
N LEU A 372 -10.94 -4.83 -5.61
CA LEU A 372 -12.12 -4.53 -4.83
C LEU A 372 -12.02 -5.20 -3.46
N TYR A 373 -11.89 -4.39 -2.41
CA TYR A 373 -11.83 -4.85 -1.02
C TYR A 373 -12.94 -4.19 -0.19
N LEU A 374 -13.95 -4.98 0.16
CA LEU A 374 -15.13 -4.60 0.93
C LEU A 374 -15.28 -5.39 2.23
N GLN A 375 -14.33 -6.28 2.52
CA GLN A 375 -14.42 -7.20 3.65
C GLN A 375 -14.49 -6.51 5.01
N ASP A 376 -15.01 -7.21 6.02
CA ASP A 376 -15.08 -6.69 7.40
C ASP A 376 -15.92 -5.39 7.47
N ASN A 377 -17.19 -5.52 7.09
CA ASN A 377 -18.21 -4.47 7.08
C ASN A 377 -19.58 -5.08 7.44
N PHE A 378 -20.66 -4.31 7.28
CA PHE A 378 -22.05 -4.73 7.53
C PHE A 378 -22.91 -4.72 6.25
N PHE A 379 -22.33 -5.01 5.08
CA PHE A 379 -23.10 -5.07 3.83
C PHE A 379 -24.14 -6.19 3.88
N THR A 380 -25.37 -5.90 3.43
CA THR A 380 -26.53 -6.82 3.45
C THR A 380 -27.08 -7.03 2.04
N GLY A 381 -28.11 -7.88 1.91
CA GLY A 381 -28.76 -8.14 0.62
C GLY A 381 -27.91 -9.04 -0.29
N GLN A 382 -28.30 -9.11 -1.56
CA GLN A 382 -27.68 -10.01 -2.54
C GLN A 382 -26.46 -9.37 -3.21
N LEU A 383 -25.53 -10.21 -3.67
CA LEU A 383 -24.48 -9.77 -4.58
C LEU A 383 -25.11 -9.39 -5.94
N PRO A 384 -24.87 -8.19 -6.49
CA PRO A 384 -25.50 -7.76 -7.74
C PRO A 384 -25.23 -8.71 -8.92
N LEU A 385 -26.25 -8.95 -9.74
CA LEU A 385 -26.11 -9.76 -10.96
C LEU A 385 -25.11 -9.14 -11.94
N GLU A 386 -24.93 -7.83 -11.88
CA GLU A 386 -23.99 -7.05 -12.67
C GLU A 386 -22.53 -7.31 -12.31
N VAL A 387 -22.21 -8.04 -11.23
CA VAL A 387 -20.82 -8.30 -10.79
C VAL A 387 -19.93 -8.83 -11.91
N GLY A 388 -20.50 -9.62 -12.83
CA GLY A 388 -19.81 -10.12 -14.03
C GLY A 388 -19.40 -9.06 -15.06
N ASN A 389 -19.73 -7.78 -14.85
CA ASN A 389 -19.30 -6.67 -15.69
C ASN A 389 -17.91 -6.11 -15.30
N LEU A 390 -17.38 -6.49 -14.14
CA LEU A 390 -16.04 -6.12 -13.66
C LEU A 390 -14.94 -6.93 -14.37
N VAL A 391 -14.93 -6.93 -15.70
CA VAL A 391 -14.17 -7.90 -16.52
C VAL A 391 -12.64 -7.87 -16.35
N VAL A 392 -12.07 -6.81 -15.77
CA VAL A 392 -10.62 -6.67 -15.51
C VAL A 392 -10.24 -6.86 -14.04
N VAL A 393 -11.20 -7.22 -13.18
CA VAL A 393 -10.93 -7.43 -11.76
C VAL A 393 -10.02 -8.64 -11.57
N ASP A 394 -8.97 -8.45 -10.76
CA ASP A 394 -7.97 -9.46 -10.41
C ASP A 394 -8.19 -9.97 -8.98
N LYS A 395 -8.41 -9.05 -8.03
CA LYS A 395 -8.62 -9.38 -6.61
C LYS A 395 -9.96 -8.84 -6.13
N MET A 396 -10.78 -9.73 -5.58
CA MET A 396 -12.08 -9.40 -4.98
C MET A 396 -12.22 -10.06 -3.61
N ASP A 397 -12.28 -9.25 -2.54
CA ASP A 397 -12.60 -9.70 -1.19
C ASP A 397 -13.83 -8.96 -0.66
N ILE A 398 -14.89 -9.71 -0.40
CA ILE A 398 -16.17 -9.23 0.15
C ILE A 398 -16.54 -10.10 1.38
N SER A 399 -15.55 -10.76 1.98
CA SER A 399 -15.75 -11.62 3.13
C SER A 399 -16.16 -10.86 4.38
N MET A 400 -16.60 -11.57 5.43
CA MET A 400 -16.93 -10.96 6.73
C MET A 400 -17.97 -9.83 6.60
N ASN A 401 -19.11 -10.16 5.99
CA ASN A 401 -20.26 -9.27 5.80
C ASN A 401 -21.56 -10.05 6.12
N GLN A 402 -22.72 -9.47 5.80
CA GLN A 402 -24.04 -10.06 6.02
C GLN A 402 -24.79 -10.29 4.70
N LEU A 403 -24.06 -10.57 3.61
CA LEU A 403 -24.66 -10.80 2.30
C LEU A 403 -25.44 -12.12 2.28
N THR A 404 -26.56 -12.14 1.55
CA THR A 404 -27.51 -13.26 1.47
C THR A 404 -27.83 -13.63 0.03
N GLY A 405 -28.62 -14.70 -0.15
CA GLY A 405 -29.06 -15.19 -1.45
C GLY A 405 -28.00 -16.00 -2.17
N GLU A 406 -28.33 -16.40 -3.40
CA GLU A 406 -27.49 -17.29 -4.20
C GLU A 406 -26.30 -16.56 -4.83
N LEU A 407 -25.21 -17.29 -5.09
CA LEU A 407 -24.10 -16.80 -5.88
C LEU A 407 -24.53 -16.56 -7.34
N PRO A 408 -24.39 -15.35 -7.88
CA PRO A 408 -24.85 -15.07 -9.23
C PRO A 408 -23.96 -15.76 -10.26
N VAL A 409 -24.61 -16.44 -11.23
CA VAL A 409 -23.90 -17.11 -12.35
C VAL A 409 -22.99 -16.18 -13.14
N SER A 410 -23.23 -14.87 -13.09
CA SER A 410 -22.42 -13.85 -13.76
C SER A 410 -20.98 -13.76 -13.22
N LEU A 411 -20.68 -14.27 -12.01
CA LEU A 411 -19.29 -14.42 -11.51
C LEU A 411 -18.40 -15.19 -12.50
N SER A 412 -18.96 -16.15 -13.23
CA SER A 412 -18.26 -16.92 -14.27
C SER A 412 -17.64 -16.07 -15.39
N ARG A 413 -18.09 -14.81 -15.56
CA ARG A 413 -17.57 -13.88 -16.57
C ARG A 413 -16.24 -13.22 -16.17
N LEU A 414 -15.83 -13.34 -14.91
CA LEU A 414 -14.64 -12.70 -14.36
C LEU A 414 -13.37 -13.51 -14.68
N GLN A 415 -13.00 -13.56 -15.95
CA GLN A 415 -11.91 -14.41 -16.44
C GLN A 415 -10.51 -13.95 -16.00
N MET A 416 -10.35 -12.68 -15.61
CA MET A 416 -9.09 -12.13 -15.08
C MET A 416 -8.92 -12.32 -13.56
N LEU A 417 -9.97 -12.77 -12.86
CA LEU A 417 -9.96 -12.85 -11.41
C LEU A 417 -9.06 -14.00 -10.96
N GLU A 418 -8.07 -13.68 -10.13
CA GLU A 418 -7.15 -14.65 -9.54
C GLU A 418 -7.49 -14.96 -8.07
N TYR A 419 -8.12 -14.03 -7.36
CA TYR A 419 -8.48 -14.18 -5.95
C TYR A 419 -9.93 -13.76 -5.72
N LEU A 420 -10.75 -14.71 -5.25
CA LEU A 420 -12.11 -14.49 -4.81
C LEU A 420 -12.27 -14.94 -3.35
N ASN A 421 -12.68 -14.03 -2.48
CA ASN A 421 -13.05 -14.37 -1.12
C ASN A 421 -14.43 -13.79 -0.78
N LEU A 422 -15.40 -14.68 -0.58
CA LEU A 422 -16.78 -14.39 -0.18
C LEU A 422 -17.10 -15.06 1.17
N SER A 423 -16.09 -15.52 1.90
CA SER A 423 -16.26 -16.26 3.15
C SER A 423 -16.94 -15.44 4.25
N LYS A 424 -17.48 -16.12 5.26
CA LYS A 424 -18.12 -15.48 6.43
C LYS A 424 -19.21 -14.49 6.01
N ASN A 425 -20.14 -14.97 5.19
CA ASN A 425 -21.37 -14.29 4.80
C ASN A 425 -22.56 -15.21 5.10
N SER A 426 -23.71 -14.97 4.49
CA SER A 426 -24.90 -15.82 4.55
C SER A 426 -25.39 -16.22 3.15
N PHE A 427 -24.47 -16.41 2.20
CA PHE A 427 -24.82 -16.90 0.86
C PHE A 427 -25.41 -18.31 0.95
N ASP A 428 -26.47 -18.57 0.20
CA ASP A 428 -27.21 -19.85 0.17
C ASP A 428 -27.33 -20.39 -1.27
N GLY A 429 -28.15 -21.43 -1.46
CA GLY A 429 -28.31 -22.09 -2.75
C GLY A 429 -27.08 -22.88 -3.17
N HIS A 430 -26.88 -23.04 -4.47
CA HIS A 430 -25.84 -23.91 -5.04
C HIS A 430 -24.61 -23.12 -5.49
N ILE A 431 -23.45 -23.77 -5.51
CA ILE A 431 -22.27 -23.25 -6.21
C ILE A 431 -22.55 -23.34 -7.73
N PRO A 432 -22.49 -22.24 -8.50
CA PRO A 432 -22.83 -22.27 -9.92
C PRO A 432 -21.89 -23.15 -10.75
N GLU A 433 -22.43 -24.04 -11.59
CA GLU A 433 -21.62 -24.94 -12.43
C GLU A 433 -20.66 -24.20 -13.37
N LYS A 434 -21.02 -23.00 -13.81
CA LYS A 434 -20.23 -22.19 -14.76
C LYS A 434 -19.00 -21.50 -14.14
N LEU A 435 -18.75 -21.63 -12.83
CA LEU A 435 -17.55 -21.05 -12.22
C LEU A 435 -16.25 -21.64 -12.80
N ASP A 436 -16.31 -22.78 -13.48
CA ASP A 436 -15.21 -23.37 -14.24
C ASP A 436 -14.67 -22.47 -15.38
N SER A 437 -15.44 -21.45 -15.78
CA SER A 437 -15.04 -20.47 -16.80
C SER A 437 -14.04 -19.42 -16.28
N MET A 438 -13.78 -19.35 -14.97
CA MET A 438 -12.84 -18.40 -14.35
C MET A 438 -11.40 -18.91 -14.45
N VAL A 439 -10.87 -18.97 -15.67
CA VAL A 439 -9.63 -19.71 -15.99
C VAL A 439 -8.35 -19.27 -15.26
N ASN A 440 -8.28 -18.02 -14.78
CA ASN A 440 -7.12 -17.50 -14.05
C ASN A 440 -7.24 -17.64 -12.52
N ILE A 441 -8.35 -18.16 -12.01
CA ILE A 441 -8.60 -18.21 -10.57
C ILE A 441 -7.60 -19.12 -9.87
N GLN A 442 -6.94 -18.59 -8.83
CA GLN A 442 -5.96 -19.29 -8.01
C GLN A 442 -6.51 -19.56 -6.62
N THR A 443 -7.31 -18.63 -6.08
CA THR A 443 -7.90 -18.74 -4.76
C THR A 443 -9.40 -18.50 -4.81
N ILE A 444 -10.16 -19.45 -4.29
CA ILE A 444 -11.59 -19.33 -4.02
C ILE A 444 -11.82 -19.66 -2.54
N ASP A 445 -12.30 -18.69 -1.78
CA ASP A 445 -12.78 -18.92 -0.41
C ASP A 445 -14.27 -18.58 -0.30
N LEU A 446 -15.09 -19.60 -0.10
CA LEU A 446 -16.53 -19.53 0.14
C LEU A 446 -16.90 -20.08 1.52
N SER A 447 -15.91 -20.25 2.41
CA SER A 447 -16.12 -20.87 3.71
C SER A 447 -17.06 -20.07 4.61
N HIS A 448 -17.66 -20.71 5.61
CA HIS A 448 -18.58 -20.06 6.55
C HIS A 448 -19.74 -19.33 5.85
N ASN A 449 -20.50 -20.07 5.04
CA ASN A 449 -21.73 -19.63 4.40
C ASN A 449 -22.83 -20.68 4.63
N LYS A 450 -23.93 -20.59 3.88
CA LYS A 450 -25.06 -21.53 3.90
C LYS A 450 -25.22 -22.24 2.54
N LEU A 451 -24.13 -22.37 1.77
CA LEU A 451 -24.15 -23.01 0.46
C LEU A 451 -24.52 -24.48 0.60
N SER A 452 -25.31 -25.00 -0.33
CA SER A 452 -25.94 -26.31 -0.29
C SER A 452 -25.83 -27.02 -1.64
N GLY A 453 -26.26 -28.28 -1.68
CA GLY A 453 -26.15 -29.14 -2.87
C GLY A 453 -24.73 -29.65 -3.12
N GLU A 454 -24.52 -30.22 -4.30
CA GLU A 454 -23.25 -30.85 -4.68
C GLU A 454 -22.18 -29.82 -5.09
N ILE A 455 -20.91 -30.14 -4.84
CA ILE A 455 -19.77 -29.38 -5.39
C ILE A 455 -19.69 -29.67 -6.90
N PRO A 456 -19.81 -28.66 -7.78
CA PRO A 456 -19.82 -28.89 -9.22
C PRO A 456 -18.54 -29.57 -9.70
N LYS A 457 -18.69 -30.70 -10.38
CA LYS A 457 -17.56 -31.44 -10.95
C LYS A 457 -16.77 -30.62 -11.97
N SER A 458 -17.41 -29.64 -12.62
CA SER A 458 -16.77 -28.71 -13.55
C SER A 458 -15.60 -27.93 -12.93
N LEU A 459 -15.58 -27.74 -11.60
CA LEU A 459 -14.47 -27.07 -10.91
C LEU A 459 -13.13 -27.82 -11.05
N GLU A 460 -13.13 -29.11 -11.41
CA GLU A 460 -11.92 -29.85 -11.77
C GLU A 460 -11.17 -29.22 -12.97
N ASN A 461 -11.87 -28.43 -13.81
CA ASN A 461 -11.30 -27.75 -14.98
C ASN A 461 -10.48 -26.50 -14.65
N LEU A 462 -10.54 -25.99 -13.41
CA LEU A 462 -9.81 -24.79 -12.99
C LEU A 462 -8.32 -25.09 -12.77
N ARG A 463 -7.54 -25.02 -13.86
CA ARG A 463 -6.14 -25.46 -13.88
C ARG A 463 -5.19 -24.62 -13.02
N GLN A 464 -5.53 -23.35 -12.74
CA GLN A 464 -4.70 -22.46 -11.93
C GLN A 464 -5.08 -22.49 -10.45
N LEU A 465 -6.15 -23.21 -10.07
CA LEU A 465 -6.66 -23.20 -8.70
C LEU A 465 -5.67 -23.86 -7.74
N GLN A 466 -5.19 -23.10 -6.76
CA GLN A 466 -4.26 -23.55 -5.73
C GLN A 466 -4.97 -23.71 -4.39
N ILE A 467 -5.86 -22.78 -4.06
CA ILE A 467 -6.58 -22.74 -2.79
C ILE A 467 -8.07 -22.75 -3.09
N LEU A 468 -8.77 -23.75 -2.57
CA LEU A 468 -10.21 -23.82 -2.54
C LEU A 468 -10.64 -24.06 -1.10
N ASN A 469 -11.43 -23.17 -0.54
CA ASN A 469 -11.96 -23.31 0.80
C ASN A 469 -13.48 -23.24 0.77
N LEU A 470 -14.12 -24.38 1.02
CA LEU A 470 -15.57 -24.57 1.07
C LEU A 470 -16.03 -24.98 2.48
N SER A 471 -15.15 -24.88 3.49
CA SER A 471 -15.44 -25.35 4.83
C SER A 471 -16.63 -24.61 5.47
N PHE A 472 -17.30 -25.26 6.41
CA PHE A 472 -18.41 -24.70 7.18
C PHE A 472 -19.54 -24.18 6.28
N ASN A 473 -20.08 -25.06 5.45
CA ASN A 473 -21.27 -24.86 4.62
C ASN A 473 -22.27 -26.03 4.85
N GLN A 474 -23.27 -26.16 3.99
CA GLN A 474 -24.28 -27.23 3.98
C GLN A 474 -24.15 -28.10 2.72
N LEU A 475 -22.93 -28.25 2.19
CA LEU A 475 -22.67 -28.99 0.96
C LEU A 475 -22.84 -30.49 1.18
N GLU A 476 -23.29 -31.18 0.14
CA GLU A 476 -23.58 -32.62 0.17
C GLU A 476 -22.99 -33.36 -1.03
N GLY A 477 -23.03 -34.70 -0.97
CA GLY A 477 -22.61 -35.54 -2.08
C GLY A 477 -21.10 -35.74 -2.17
N LYS A 478 -20.66 -36.20 -3.34
CA LYS A 478 -19.28 -36.64 -3.55
C LYS A 478 -18.37 -35.47 -3.88
N VAL A 479 -17.28 -35.32 -3.12
CA VAL A 479 -16.21 -34.36 -3.46
C VAL A 479 -15.54 -34.76 -4.78
N PRO A 480 -15.42 -33.82 -5.76
CA PRO A 480 -14.65 -34.05 -6.98
C PRO A 480 -13.21 -34.49 -6.70
N SER A 481 -12.61 -35.22 -7.63
CA SER A 481 -11.31 -35.87 -7.41
C SER A 481 -10.30 -35.66 -8.52
N GLY A 482 -10.74 -35.12 -9.66
CA GLY A 482 -9.90 -34.78 -10.81
C GLY A 482 -9.26 -33.39 -10.69
N GLY A 483 -8.33 -33.11 -11.61
CA GLY A 483 -7.64 -31.82 -11.69
C GLY A 483 -6.96 -31.44 -10.39
N ASN A 484 -7.09 -30.16 -10.00
CA ASN A 484 -6.43 -29.62 -8.80
C ASN A 484 -7.10 -30.06 -7.49
N PHE A 485 -8.25 -30.75 -7.51
CA PHE A 485 -8.78 -31.40 -6.31
C PHE A 485 -7.84 -32.49 -5.78
N ALA A 486 -6.93 -33.02 -6.62
CA ALA A 486 -5.88 -33.93 -6.19
C ALA A 486 -4.91 -33.30 -5.18
N SER A 487 -4.62 -32.00 -5.28
CA SER A 487 -3.70 -31.27 -4.40
C SER A 487 -4.36 -30.59 -3.20
N LEU A 488 -5.69 -30.49 -3.16
CA LEU A 488 -6.41 -29.91 -2.04
C LEU A 488 -6.28 -30.77 -0.77
N SER A 489 -6.42 -30.10 0.38
CA SER A 489 -6.31 -30.67 1.71
C SER A 489 -7.67 -30.86 2.39
N THR A 490 -7.69 -31.47 3.58
CA THR A 490 -8.93 -31.74 4.32
C THR A 490 -9.61 -30.44 4.78
N GLU A 491 -8.82 -29.41 5.09
CA GLU A 491 -9.27 -28.11 5.57
C GLU A 491 -10.23 -27.42 4.58
N SER A 492 -10.13 -27.74 3.29
CA SER A 492 -11.02 -27.23 2.25
C SER A 492 -12.49 -27.62 2.44
N PHE A 493 -12.80 -28.70 3.17
CA PHE A 493 -14.15 -29.30 3.21
C PHE A 493 -14.72 -29.49 4.61
N VAL A 494 -13.93 -29.24 5.67
CA VAL A 494 -14.35 -29.40 7.08
C VAL A 494 -15.67 -28.69 7.37
N GLY A 495 -16.52 -29.29 8.20
CA GLY A 495 -17.79 -28.69 8.62
C GLY A 495 -18.92 -28.78 7.60
N ASN A 496 -18.80 -29.67 6.60
CA ASN A 496 -19.89 -30.08 5.72
C ASN A 496 -20.22 -31.56 5.97
N ASP A 497 -21.14 -31.83 6.89
CA ASP A 497 -21.36 -33.19 7.42
C ASP A 497 -21.92 -34.19 6.38
N ALA A 498 -22.54 -33.69 5.32
CA ALA A 498 -23.14 -34.51 4.25
C ALA A 498 -22.19 -34.79 3.07
N LEU A 499 -20.95 -34.29 3.11
CA LEU A 499 -19.94 -34.61 2.09
C LEU A 499 -19.36 -36.01 2.30
N CYS A 500 -19.10 -36.68 1.19
CA CYS A 500 -18.40 -37.96 1.14
C CYS A 500 -17.31 -37.92 0.07
N GLY A 501 -16.29 -38.78 0.15
CA GLY A 501 -15.25 -38.75 -0.87
C GLY A 501 -14.00 -39.56 -0.59
N ALA A 502 -12.88 -39.10 -1.15
CA ALA A 502 -11.60 -39.76 -1.01
C ALA A 502 -11.11 -39.74 0.45
N PRO A 503 -10.53 -40.84 0.96
CA PRO A 503 -10.07 -40.93 2.36
C PRO A 503 -9.09 -39.84 2.79
N LYS A 504 -8.32 -39.28 1.85
CA LYS A 504 -7.38 -38.17 2.10
C LYS A 504 -8.03 -36.90 2.66
N PHE A 505 -9.33 -36.73 2.46
CA PHE A 505 -10.11 -35.61 2.99
C PHE A 505 -10.75 -35.93 4.34
N HIS A 506 -10.49 -37.10 4.93
CA HIS A 506 -11.14 -37.59 6.16
C HIS A 506 -12.67 -37.58 6.10
N LEU A 507 -13.23 -37.69 4.89
CA LEU A 507 -14.67 -37.78 4.65
C LEU A 507 -15.13 -39.25 4.66
N PRO A 508 -16.39 -39.51 5.03
CA PRO A 508 -16.96 -40.84 4.87
C PRO A 508 -16.93 -41.29 3.40
N ALA A 509 -16.83 -42.60 3.18
CA ALA A 509 -16.96 -43.17 1.84
C ALA A 509 -18.38 -42.93 1.30
N CYS A 510 -18.49 -42.53 0.03
CA CYS A 510 -19.80 -42.36 -0.60
C CYS A 510 -20.53 -43.70 -0.70
N LEU A 511 -21.77 -43.73 -0.23
CA LEU A 511 -22.65 -44.88 -0.45
C LEU A 511 -23.06 -44.91 -1.92
N ASP A 512 -22.54 -45.87 -2.68
CA ASP A 512 -22.99 -46.11 -4.05
C ASP A 512 -24.50 -46.39 -4.02
N LYS A 513 -25.30 -45.52 -4.65
CA LYS A 513 -26.66 -45.87 -5.09
C LYS A 513 -26.56 -46.88 -6.24
N LYS A 514 -26.02 -48.08 -5.98
CA LYS A 514 -26.45 -49.25 -6.75
C LYS A 514 -27.90 -49.46 -6.39
N ALA A 515 -28.76 -49.42 -7.40
CA ALA A 515 -30.12 -49.92 -7.31
C ALA A 515 -30.08 -51.40 -6.93
N ASN A 516 -29.91 -51.69 -5.64
CA ASN A 516 -30.29 -52.97 -5.09
C ASN A 516 -31.81 -52.96 -5.08
N ARG A 517 -32.41 -53.65 -6.06
CA ARG A 517 -33.66 -54.36 -5.84
C ARG A 517 -33.40 -55.40 -4.74
N THR A 518 -33.30 -54.95 -3.50
CA THR A 518 -33.44 -55.80 -2.33
C THR A 518 -34.93 -55.87 -2.06
N THR A 519 -35.48 -57.05 -2.34
CA THR A 519 -36.77 -57.55 -1.87
C THR A 519 -37.12 -56.92 -0.52
N LYS A 520 -38.25 -56.21 -0.45
CA LYS A 520 -38.85 -55.77 0.81
C LYS A 520 -39.12 -57.01 1.66
N VAL A 521 -38.21 -57.32 2.59
CA VAL A 521 -38.56 -58.10 3.77
C VAL A 521 -39.02 -57.08 4.81
N VAL A 522 -40.33 -56.99 4.97
CA VAL A 522 -40.96 -56.25 6.05
C VAL A 522 -40.64 -56.99 7.35
N VAL A 523 -39.64 -56.51 8.09
CA VAL A 523 -39.50 -56.82 9.52
C VAL A 523 -40.26 -55.73 10.25
N GLY A 524 -41.47 -56.07 10.69
CA GLY A 524 -42.27 -55.21 11.56
C GLY A 524 -41.63 -55.09 12.93
N CYS A 525 -40.92 -53.99 13.17
CA CYS A 525 -40.59 -53.56 14.53
C CYS A 525 -41.82 -52.85 15.11
N ALA A 526 -42.61 -53.61 15.86
CA ALA A 526 -43.70 -53.12 16.69
C ALA A 526 -43.14 -52.22 17.81
N ILE A 527 -43.02 -50.92 17.54
CA ILE A 527 -42.79 -49.90 18.58
C ILE A 527 -44.01 -48.99 18.58
N GLY A 528 -45.09 -49.49 19.15
CA GLY A 528 -46.33 -48.72 19.36
C GLY A 528 -47.13 -49.14 20.60
N GLY A 529 -46.65 -50.15 21.34
CA GLY A 529 -47.37 -50.71 22.49
C GLY A 529 -47.33 -49.85 23.77
N PRO A 530 -46.17 -49.33 24.22
CA PRO A 530 -46.10 -48.68 25.53
C PRO A 530 -46.70 -47.26 25.57
N ALA A 531 -46.58 -46.50 24.48
CA ALA A 531 -47.03 -45.11 24.44
C ALA A 531 -48.57 -44.98 24.34
N LEU A 532 -49.22 -45.91 23.61
CA LEU A 532 -50.68 -45.92 23.47
C LEU A 532 -51.37 -46.40 24.76
N LEU A 533 -50.77 -47.35 25.49
CA LEU A 533 -51.27 -47.80 26.79
C LEU A 533 -51.17 -46.69 27.85
N LEU A 534 -50.09 -45.89 27.85
CA LEU A 534 -49.95 -44.74 28.74
C LEU A 534 -51.02 -43.66 28.47
N VAL A 535 -51.32 -43.36 27.21
CA VAL A 535 -52.36 -42.38 26.84
C VAL A 535 -53.76 -42.89 27.21
N VAL A 536 -54.04 -44.19 27.01
CA VAL A 536 -55.31 -44.81 27.42
C VAL A 536 -55.45 -44.85 28.94
N CYS A 537 -54.40 -45.16 29.70
CA CYS A 537 -54.43 -45.12 31.16
C CYS A 537 -54.67 -43.70 31.70
N ILE A 538 -54.05 -42.68 31.11
CA ILE A 538 -54.26 -41.28 31.50
C ILE A 538 -55.71 -40.85 31.19
N LEU A 539 -56.25 -41.22 30.02
CA LEU A 539 -57.64 -40.94 29.66
C LEU A 539 -58.65 -41.65 30.57
N LEU A 540 -58.38 -42.90 30.97
CA LEU A 540 -59.24 -43.64 31.91
C LEU A 540 -59.22 -43.03 33.32
N VAL A 541 -58.07 -42.56 33.81
CA VAL A 541 -57.96 -41.86 35.11
C VAL A 541 -58.69 -40.51 35.08
N VAL A 542 -58.59 -39.76 33.98
CA VAL A 542 -59.32 -38.48 33.82
C VAL A 542 -60.83 -38.71 33.73
N LEU A 543 -61.29 -39.81 33.10
CA LEU A 543 -62.70 -40.17 33.02
C LEU A 543 -63.27 -40.72 34.35
N ASP A 544 -62.47 -41.45 35.15
CA ASP A 544 -62.89 -41.89 36.50
C ASP A 544 -62.99 -40.71 37.48
N ASN A 545 -62.06 -39.76 37.42
CA ASN A 545 -62.11 -38.53 38.22
C ASN A 545 -63.29 -37.62 37.83
N ARG A 546 -63.69 -37.60 36.55
CA ARG A 546 -64.91 -36.89 36.11
C ARG A 546 -66.20 -37.59 36.55
N LYS A 547 -66.22 -38.92 36.69
CA LYS A 547 -67.39 -39.65 37.21
C LYS A 547 -67.55 -39.54 38.73
N ARG A 548 -66.46 -39.37 39.48
CA ARG A 548 -66.50 -39.15 40.94
C ARG A 548 -66.93 -37.72 41.33
N GLY A 549 -66.77 -36.74 40.44
CA GLY A 549 -67.24 -35.36 40.66
C GLY A 549 -68.71 -35.07 40.32
N MET A 550 -69.48 -36.07 39.85
CA MET A 550 -70.90 -35.91 39.46
C MET A 550 -71.86 -36.76 40.33
N LYS A 551 -71.45 -37.13 41.55
CA LYS A 551 -72.25 -37.95 42.47
C LYS A 551 -72.39 -37.40 43.90
N GLU A 552 -72.30 -36.07 44.04
CA GLU A 552 -72.84 -35.32 45.19
C GLU A 552 -73.77 -34.24 44.59
N THR A 553 -75.02 -34.57 44.20
CA THR A 553 -76.28 -34.36 44.97
C THR A 553 -76.27 -33.05 45.76
N ASP A 554 -77.02 -32.02 45.39
CA ASP A 554 -78.49 -31.98 45.37
C ASP A 554 -79.08 -32.77 46.54
N GLU A 555 -78.98 -32.16 47.73
CA GLU A 555 -80.02 -32.08 48.75
C GLU A 555 -79.99 -30.70 49.41
#